data_AF-A0A2K4IDU2-F1
#
_entry.id   AF-A0A2K4IDU2-F1
#
_cell.length_a   1.000
_cell.length_b   1.000
_cell.length_c   1.000
_cell.angle_alpha   90.00
_cell.angle_beta   90.00
_cell.angle_gamma   90.00
#
_symmetry.space_group_name_H-M   'P 1'
#
loop_
_entity.id
_entity.type
_entity.pdbx_description
1 polymer ?
#
loop_
_entity_poly.entity_id
_entity_poly.type
_entity_poly.pdbx_seq_one_letter_code
_entity_poly.pdbx_strand_id
1 'polypeptide(L)'
;MSRLFLGSSLFGLLLALCAAPVSAASFDCSKATTFAENAICAEGALGLLDEQLNAKYVRVLESASNPTDVRQQQREWLRLRDNCKTGQCLSSSMSQRLSELTQQLAKPARLVVGSATKPIVPAATLDSAVNPGPVQASATARPASSVRNAADDHQAVLNLKIALFVMAVLLLICVWLHHRGSMTIYQDYTDALWTSLTPILGIGTYFICNAWLEIPARYSAIAAGVLASLMALQVIVQTYRSNGVSLYFLLALFAKIALLTFYCLMMLILFASNASNKREARRKRGWAVAVTTVFVFLSGWMCRHRQFSSIDDYIAGRT
;
A
#
# COMPACT_ATOMS: atom_id res chain seq x y z
N MET A 1 29.68 -22.60 -35.17
CA MET A 1 29.06 -22.71 -33.83
C MET A 1 30.13 -22.46 -32.75
N SER A 2 29.74 -22.23 -31.50
CA SER A 2 30.61 -22.11 -30.31
C SER A 2 31.58 -20.91 -30.21
N ARG A 3 31.06 -19.72 -29.81
CA ARG A 3 31.85 -18.63 -29.16
C ARG A 3 31.07 -17.79 -28.12
N LEU A 4 29.86 -18.18 -27.71
CA LEU A 4 28.95 -17.34 -26.89
C LEU A 4 28.68 -17.83 -25.44
N PHE A 5 29.22 -18.99 -25.03
CA PHE A 5 28.85 -19.60 -23.73
C PHE A 5 29.82 -19.33 -22.56
N LEU A 6 30.92 -18.61 -22.78
CA LEU A 6 31.92 -18.38 -21.73
C LEU A 6 31.62 -17.14 -20.84
N GLY A 7 30.78 -16.22 -21.32
CA GLY A 7 30.43 -15.00 -20.57
C GLY A 7 29.35 -15.18 -19.49
N SER A 8 28.49 -16.19 -19.63
CA SER A 8 27.32 -16.38 -18.78
C SER A 8 27.65 -16.86 -17.36
N SER A 9 28.74 -17.62 -17.20
CA SER A 9 29.07 -18.29 -15.94
C SER A 9 29.71 -17.34 -14.91
N LEU A 10 30.41 -16.28 -15.36
CA LEU A 10 31.08 -15.34 -14.46
C LEU A 10 30.11 -14.34 -13.80
N PHE A 11 28.98 -14.06 -14.45
CA PHE A 11 27.99 -13.10 -13.93
C PHE A 11 27.10 -13.70 -12.83
N GLY A 12 26.84 -15.02 -12.88
CA GLY A 12 26.08 -15.72 -11.84
C GLY A 12 26.80 -15.78 -10.49
N LEU A 13 28.14 -15.94 -10.51
CA LEU A 13 28.94 -16.04 -9.29
C LEU A 13 29.03 -14.71 -8.52
N LEU A 14 28.90 -13.56 -9.21
CA LEU A 14 28.98 -12.24 -8.58
C LEU A 14 27.67 -11.84 -7.87
N LEU A 15 26.51 -12.39 -8.28
CA LEU A 15 25.23 -12.12 -7.62
C LEU A 15 25.06 -12.86 -6.28
N ALA A 16 25.80 -13.96 -6.06
CA ALA A 16 25.69 -14.77 -4.85
C ALA A 16 26.36 -14.12 -3.61
N LEU A 17 27.29 -13.18 -3.80
CA LEU A 17 28.05 -12.56 -2.70
C LEU A 17 27.34 -11.37 -2.01
N CYS A 18 26.18 -10.93 -2.51
CA CYS A 18 25.43 -9.81 -1.92
C CYS A 18 24.21 -10.25 -1.08
N ALA A 19 24.02 -11.55 -0.87
CA ALA A 19 23.01 -12.08 0.05
C ALA A 19 23.48 -11.98 1.51
N ALA A 20 23.68 -10.75 2.00
CA ALA A 20 23.77 -10.52 3.43
C ALA A 20 22.42 -10.92 4.08
N PRO A 21 22.41 -11.67 5.20
CA PRO A 21 21.18 -11.99 5.90
C PRO A 21 20.56 -10.69 6.42
N VAL A 22 19.43 -10.29 5.82
CA VAL A 22 18.59 -9.22 6.36
C VAL A 22 17.82 -9.82 7.53
N SER A 23 18.47 -9.89 8.69
CA SER A 23 17.80 -10.18 9.95
C SER A 23 16.82 -9.06 10.25
N ALA A 24 15.55 -9.39 10.36
CA ALA A 24 14.53 -8.42 10.76
C ALA A 24 14.57 -8.25 12.28
N ALA A 25 14.73 -7.00 12.71
CA ALA A 25 14.71 -6.56 14.10
C ALA A 25 13.75 -5.36 14.19
N SER A 26 13.17 -5.10 15.37
CA SER A 26 12.23 -3.98 15.54
C SER A 26 12.89 -2.58 15.50
N PHE A 27 14.20 -2.52 15.31
CA PHE A 27 15.01 -1.31 15.25
C PHE A 27 16.05 -1.38 14.12
N ASP A 28 16.64 -0.22 13.81
CA ASP A 28 17.65 -0.08 12.77
C ASP A 28 18.99 -0.69 13.22
N CYS A 29 19.33 -1.87 12.69
CA CYS A 29 20.56 -2.58 13.00
C CYS A 29 21.85 -1.80 12.69
N SER A 30 21.82 -0.77 11.83
CA SER A 30 22.99 0.10 11.62
C SER A 30 23.30 1.01 12.83
N LYS A 31 22.38 1.07 13.80
CA LYS A 31 22.48 1.85 15.05
C LYS A 31 22.66 0.97 16.29
N ALA A 32 22.89 -0.34 16.13
CA ALA A 32 23.13 -1.24 17.25
C ALA A 32 24.43 -0.86 17.99
N THR A 33 24.31 -0.59 19.29
CA THR A 33 25.43 -0.18 20.17
C THR A 33 25.66 -1.16 21.31
N THR A 34 24.62 -1.85 21.79
CA THR A 34 24.75 -2.81 22.90
C THR A 34 25.03 -4.22 22.40
N PHE A 35 25.52 -5.09 23.29
CA PHE A 35 25.61 -6.53 22.99
C PHE A 35 24.24 -7.10 22.58
N ALA A 36 23.18 -6.68 23.27
CA ALA A 36 21.84 -7.19 23.02
C ALA A 36 21.33 -6.79 21.62
N GLU A 37 21.52 -5.53 21.23
CA GLU A 37 21.13 -5.03 19.90
C GLU A 37 21.89 -5.76 18.78
N ASN A 38 23.21 -5.93 18.94
CA ASN A 38 24.03 -6.64 17.96
C ASN A 38 23.65 -8.13 17.85
N ALA A 39 23.35 -8.80 18.97
CA ALA A 39 22.91 -10.19 18.97
C ALA A 39 21.53 -10.38 18.31
N ILE A 40 20.58 -9.47 18.56
CA ILE A 40 19.26 -9.47 17.90
C ILE A 40 19.41 -9.32 16.38
N CYS A 41 20.33 -8.45 15.93
CA CYS A 41 20.62 -8.26 14.50
C CYS A 41 21.41 -9.40 13.85
N ALA A 42 22.22 -10.14 14.61
CA ALA A 42 23.03 -11.26 14.09
C ALA A 42 22.27 -12.59 14.09
N GLU A 43 21.43 -12.85 15.09
CA GLU A 43 20.77 -14.14 15.30
C GLU A 43 19.27 -14.05 14.92
N GLY A 44 18.88 -14.64 13.78
CA GLY A 44 17.49 -14.57 13.30
C GLY A 44 16.42 -15.07 14.29
N ALA A 45 16.76 -15.99 15.20
CA ALA A 45 15.86 -16.43 16.26
C ALA A 45 15.61 -15.34 17.33
N LEU A 46 16.61 -14.49 17.61
CA LEU A 46 16.46 -13.34 18.50
C LEU A 46 15.75 -12.19 17.80
N GLY A 47 16.01 -11.96 16.51
CA GLY A 47 15.24 -11.03 15.66
C GLY A 47 13.73 -11.32 15.69
N LEU A 48 13.34 -12.57 15.38
CA LEU A 48 11.94 -13.00 15.44
C LEU A 48 11.31 -12.88 16.84
N LEU A 49 12.10 -13.00 17.91
CA LEU A 49 11.62 -12.81 19.28
C LEU A 49 11.43 -11.32 19.62
N ASP A 50 12.31 -10.45 19.12
CA ASP A 50 12.24 -8.99 19.24
C ASP A 50 11.00 -8.43 18.52
N GLU A 51 10.73 -8.90 17.29
CA GLU A 51 9.53 -8.54 16.53
C GLU A 51 8.24 -8.92 17.27
N GLN A 52 8.15 -10.15 17.79
CA GLN A 52 7.00 -10.61 18.56
C GLN A 52 6.77 -9.77 19.83
N LEU A 53 7.86 -9.43 20.54
CA LEU A 53 7.82 -8.61 21.74
C LEU A 53 7.34 -7.20 21.42
N ASN A 54 7.89 -6.58 20.37
CA ASN A 54 7.46 -5.26 19.90
C ASN A 54 5.98 -5.26 19.49
N ALA A 55 5.51 -6.27 18.74
CA ALA A 55 4.12 -6.39 18.33
C ALA A 55 3.15 -6.53 19.53
N LYS A 56 3.55 -7.21 20.62
CA LYS A 56 2.77 -7.24 21.87
C LYS A 56 2.81 -5.89 22.59
N TYR A 57 3.97 -5.26 22.67
CA TYR A 57 4.15 -3.96 23.31
C TYR A 57 3.28 -2.87 22.67
N VAL A 58 3.21 -2.81 21.33
CA VAL A 58 2.34 -1.87 20.61
C VAL A 58 0.86 -2.08 20.98
N ARG A 59 0.37 -3.33 20.98
CA ARG A 59 -1.02 -3.62 21.36
C ARG A 59 -1.33 -3.29 22.82
N VAL A 60 -0.38 -3.51 23.73
CA VAL A 60 -0.52 -3.07 25.13
C VAL A 60 -0.61 -1.54 25.19
N LEU A 61 0.23 -0.84 24.43
CA LEU A 61 0.25 0.62 24.40
C LEU A 61 -1.05 1.24 23.86
N GLU A 62 -1.67 0.60 22.87
CA GLU A 62 -2.96 0.99 22.28
C GLU A 62 -4.16 0.73 23.20
N SER A 63 -4.11 -0.34 24.00
CA SER A 63 -5.20 -0.75 24.89
C SER A 63 -5.07 -0.25 26.33
N ALA A 64 -3.93 0.32 26.71
CA ALA A 64 -3.67 0.80 28.06
C ALA A 64 -4.42 2.11 28.39
N SER A 65 -5.02 2.15 29.57
CA SER A 65 -5.57 3.38 30.16
C SER A 65 -4.49 4.41 30.55
N ASN A 66 -3.24 3.98 30.74
CA ASN A 66 -2.08 4.83 30.99
C ASN A 66 -0.91 4.44 30.06
N PRO A 67 -0.89 4.92 28.80
CA PRO A 67 0.19 4.62 27.85
C PRO A 67 1.57 5.16 28.27
N THR A 68 1.62 6.17 29.15
CA THR A 68 2.88 6.74 29.67
C THR A 68 3.61 5.79 30.60
N ASP A 69 2.89 5.09 31.47
CA ASP A 69 3.43 4.04 32.36
C ASP A 69 3.97 2.84 31.56
N VAL A 70 3.20 2.35 30.58
CA VAL A 70 3.62 1.28 29.65
C VAL A 70 4.95 1.62 28.94
N ARG A 71 5.09 2.86 28.44
CA ARG A 71 6.34 3.35 27.83
C ARG A 71 7.49 3.44 28.84
N GLN A 72 7.22 3.75 30.11
CA GLN A 72 8.25 3.80 31.15
C GLN A 72 8.76 2.40 31.48
N GLN A 73 7.86 1.46 31.78
CA GLN A 73 8.20 0.07 32.05
C GLN A 73 9.00 -0.56 30.90
N GLN A 74 8.64 -0.27 29.65
CA GLN A 74 9.39 -0.77 28.49
C GLN A 74 10.81 -0.19 28.40
N ARG A 75 11.01 1.11 28.68
CA ARG A 75 12.35 1.72 28.73
C ARG A 75 13.20 1.17 29.88
N GLU A 76 12.58 0.88 31.01
CA GLU A 76 13.26 0.27 32.17
C GLU A 76 13.67 -1.17 31.86
N TRP A 77 12.79 -1.96 31.25
CA TRP A 77 13.12 -3.30 30.77
C TRP A 77 14.24 -3.29 29.70
N LEU A 78 14.24 -2.35 28.75
CA LEU A 78 15.33 -2.25 27.76
C LEU A 78 16.70 -2.06 28.41
N ARG A 79 16.81 -1.20 29.44
CA ARG A 79 18.05 -1.05 30.21
C ARG A 79 18.47 -2.33 30.93
N LEU A 80 17.52 -3.14 31.40
CA LEU A 80 17.80 -4.44 32.00
C LEU A 80 18.29 -5.45 30.94
N ARG A 81 17.62 -5.52 29.79
CA ARG A 81 18.00 -6.35 28.63
C ARG A 81 19.44 -6.09 28.20
N ASP A 82 19.83 -4.83 28.10
CA ASP A 82 21.15 -4.41 27.60
C ASP A 82 22.32 -4.76 28.55
N ASN A 83 22.02 -5.14 29.80
CA ASN A 83 23.01 -5.70 30.71
C ASN A 83 23.41 -7.14 30.36
N CYS A 84 22.61 -7.88 29.58
CA CYS A 84 22.97 -9.24 29.15
C CYS A 84 24.28 -9.26 28.33
N LYS A 85 25.05 -10.33 28.51
CA LYS A 85 26.33 -10.60 27.82
C LYS A 85 26.36 -11.97 27.11
N THR A 86 25.22 -12.69 27.10
CA THR A 86 25.07 -13.98 26.42
C THR A 86 23.69 -14.05 25.75
N GLY A 87 23.58 -14.80 24.64
CA GLY A 87 22.30 -15.02 23.94
C GLY A 87 21.26 -15.72 24.84
N GLN A 88 21.69 -16.57 25.78
CA GLN A 88 20.80 -17.23 26.75
C GLN A 88 20.17 -16.23 27.73
N CYS A 89 20.94 -15.29 28.28
CA CYS A 89 20.42 -14.21 29.13
C CYS A 89 19.40 -13.37 28.38
N LEU A 90 19.73 -13.01 27.14
CA LEU A 90 18.93 -12.15 26.27
C LEU A 90 17.60 -12.81 25.88
N SER A 91 17.66 -14.05 25.38
CA SER A 91 16.51 -14.90 25.08
C SER A 91 15.57 -15.05 26.28
N SER A 92 16.11 -15.31 27.47
CA SER A 92 15.33 -15.42 28.71
C SER A 92 14.63 -14.09 29.07
N SER A 93 15.37 -12.98 29.06
CA SER A 93 14.83 -11.63 29.37
C SER A 93 13.73 -11.21 28.40
N MET A 94 13.90 -11.47 27.10
CA MET A 94 12.91 -11.18 26.06
C MET A 94 11.68 -12.10 26.17
N SER A 95 11.88 -13.40 26.41
CA SER A 95 10.78 -14.36 26.58
C SER A 95 9.91 -14.04 27.82
N GLN A 96 10.54 -13.64 28.93
CA GLN A 96 9.81 -13.18 30.11
C GLN A 96 8.97 -11.95 29.78
N ARG A 97 9.56 -10.93 29.13
CA ARG A 97 8.85 -9.70 28.79
C ARG A 97 7.69 -9.92 27.81
N LEU A 98 7.87 -10.83 26.84
CA LEU A 98 6.82 -11.25 25.92
C LEU A 98 5.62 -11.88 26.67
N SER A 99 5.90 -12.67 27.71
CA SER A 99 4.88 -13.25 28.60
C SER A 99 4.14 -12.17 29.40
N GLU A 100 4.86 -11.24 30.03
CA GLU A 100 4.27 -10.10 30.78
C GLU A 100 3.30 -9.29 29.91
N LEU A 101 3.74 -8.88 28.71
CA LEU A 101 2.92 -8.10 27.78
C LEU A 101 1.70 -8.92 27.28
N THR A 102 1.85 -10.23 27.11
CA THR A 102 0.74 -11.11 26.72
C THR A 102 -0.29 -11.26 27.86
N GLN A 103 0.15 -11.32 29.12
CA GLN A 103 -0.75 -11.36 30.28
C GLN A 103 -1.51 -10.05 30.48
N GLN A 104 -0.87 -8.90 30.22
CA GLN A 104 -1.54 -7.60 30.27
C GLN A 104 -2.71 -7.52 29.27
N LEU A 105 -2.55 -8.06 28.05
CA LEU A 105 -3.62 -8.16 27.05
C LEU A 105 -4.71 -9.18 27.40
N ALA A 106 -4.40 -10.18 28.22
CA ALA A 106 -5.37 -11.21 28.64
C ALA A 106 -6.26 -10.76 29.82
N LYS A 107 -5.94 -9.64 30.47
CA LYS A 107 -6.71 -9.13 31.62
C LYS A 107 -8.02 -8.50 31.13
N PRO A 108 -9.20 -9.03 31.49
CA PRO A 108 -10.47 -8.54 30.94
C PRO A 108 -10.73 -7.09 31.35
N ALA A 109 -10.95 -6.23 30.36
CA ALA A 109 -11.40 -4.87 30.58
C ALA A 109 -12.78 -4.88 31.25
N ARG A 110 -12.89 -4.24 32.42
CA ARG A 110 -14.14 -4.14 33.17
C ARG A 110 -15.13 -3.25 32.41
N LEU A 111 -16.04 -3.87 31.66
CA LEU A 111 -17.01 -3.16 30.83
C LEU A 111 -17.93 -2.28 31.68
N VAL A 112 -17.80 -0.96 31.51
CA VAL A 112 -18.85 0.00 31.89
C VAL A 112 -19.81 0.08 30.71
N VAL A 113 -20.97 -0.57 30.83
CA VAL A 113 -22.00 -0.57 29.78
C VAL A 113 -22.85 0.70 29.90
N GLY A 114 -22.69 1.60 28.92
CA GLY A 114 -23.60 2.72 28.68
C GLY A 114 -24.33 2.51 27.36
N SER A 115 -25.63 2.20 27.41
CA SER A 115 -26.47 1.93 26.24
C SER A 115 -27.52 3.02 26.06
N ALA A 116 -27.73 3.48 24.82
CA ALA A 116 -28.95 4.18 24.38
C ALA A 116 -29.12 4.07 22.85
N THR A 117 -30.33 3.71 22.40
CA THR A 117 -30.70 3.44 21.00
C THR A 117 -32.05 4.11 20.67
N LYS A 118 -32.56 3.89 19.44
CA LYS A 118 -34.00 3.90 18.98
C LYS A 118 -34.51 5.22 18.26
N PRO A 119 -35.67 5.25 17.53
CA PRO A 119 -35.78 4.76 16.12
C PRO A 119 -36.77 5.49 15.10
N ILE A 120 -36.57 5.28 13.78
CA ILE A 120 -37.49 4.87 12.66
C ILE A 120 -38.95 5.44 12.44
N VAL A 121 -39.19 6.07 11.24
CA VAL A 121 -40.35 5.96 10.24
C VAL A 121 -41.73 6.62 10.60
N PRO A 122 -42.74 6.92 9.70
CA PRO A 122 -43.02 6.51 8.28
C PRO A 122 -43.51 7.53 7.18
N ALA A 123 -43.40 7.06 5.92
CA ALA A 123 -44.37 6.97 4.78
C ALA A 123 -45.05 8.13 3.98
N ALA A 124 -45.12 7.86 2.66
CA ALA A 124 -46.21 8.09 1.66
C ALA A 124 -46.35 9.50 1.01
N THR A 125 -46.87 9.65 -0.22
CA THR A 125 -47.75 8.81 -1.07
C THR A 125 -47.31 8.66 -2.55
N LEU A 126 -47.98 7.75 -3.26
CA LEU A 126 -47.97 7.51 -4.71
C LEU A 126 -49.29 8.04 -5.29
N ASP A 127 -49.34 8.52 -6.54
CA ASP A 127 -50.58 8.55 -7.34
C ASP A 127 -50.31 8.53 -8.85
N SER A 128 -51.25 7.97 -9.63
CA SER A 128 -51.14 7.70 -11.07
C SER A 128 -52.29 8.33 -11.88
N ALA A 129 -52.07 8.71 -13.14
CA ALA A 129 -53.15 9.10 -14.07
C ALA A 129 -52.87 8.77 -15.56
N VAL A 130 -53.94 8.44 -16.30
CA VAL A 130 -54.00 7.58 -17.51
C VAL A 130 -55.20 8.06 -18.39
N ASN A 131 -55.27 8.00 -19.74
CA ASN A 131 -54.60 7.11 -20.72
C ASN A 131 -53.95 7.78 -21.99
N PRO A 132 -54.59 8.01 -23.18
CA PRO A 132 -53.96 7.49 -24.42
C PRO A 132 -53.95 8.35 -25.71
N GLY A 133 -52.82 8.31 -26.45
CA GLY A 133 -52.76 8.39 -27.93
C GLY A 133 -53.10 9.73 -28.63
N PRO A 134 -52.95 9.84 -29.98
CA PRO A 134 -52.60 8.79 -30.96
C PRO A 134 -51.24 8.98 -31.68
N VAL A 135 -50.96 8.03 -32.58
CA VAL A 135 -49.75 7.90 -33.42
C VAL A 135 -49.63 8.99 -34.50
N GLN A 136 -48.43 9.51 -34.72
CA GLN A 136 -47.91 9.87 -36.05
C GLN A 136 -46.41 9.59 -36.14
N ALA A 137 -45.95 9.18 -37.32
CA ALA A 137 -44.62 8.60 -37.52
C ALA A 137 -43.77 9.39 -38.53
N SER A 138 -42.45 9.18 -38.42
CA SER A 138 -41.44 9.34 -39.48
C SER A 138 -41.08 10.76 -39.95
N ALA A 139 -39.87 11.23 -39.57
CA ALA A 139 -38.86 11.67 -40.54
C ALA A 139 -37.44 11.79 -39.92
N THR A 140 -36.62 10.80 -40.26
CA THR A 140 -35.15 10.77 -40.26
C THR A 140 -34.39 12.10 -40.19
N ALA A 141 -33.64 12.30 -39.10
CA ALA A 141 -32.39 13.06 -39.13
C ALA A 141 -31.33 12.32 -38.30
N ARG A 142 -30.26 11.85 -38.96
CA ARG A 142 -29.03 11.46 -38.24
C ARG A 142 -28.50 12.71 -37.53
N PRO A 143 -28.07 12.65 -36.25
CA PRO A 143 -27.29 13.75 -35.70
C PRO A 143 -26.03 13.90 -36.56
N ALA A 144 -25.86 15.07 -37.18
CA ALA A 144 -24.64 15.39 -37.89
C ALA A 144 -23.46 15.28 -36.92
N SER A 145 -22.37 14.66 -37.36
CA SER A 145 -21.13 14.57 -36.58
C SER A 145 -20.69 15.98 -36.18
N SER A 146 -20.67 16.26 -34.88
CA SER A 146 -20.22 17.56 -34.39
C SER A 146 -18.77 17.80 -34.79
N VAL A 147 -18.55 18.80 -35.63
CA VAL A 147 -17.22 19.33 -35.89
C VAL A 147 -16.75 19.97 -34.59
N ARG A 148 -15.77 19.34 -33.93
CA ARG A 148 -15.09 19.93 -32.78
C ARG A 148 -14.40 21.21 -33.25
N ASN A 149 -14.79 22.34 -32.68
CA ASN A 149 -14.19 23.63 -33.02
C ASN A 149 -12.92 23.83 -32.19
N ALA A 150 -11.98 24.62 -32.70
CA ALA A 150 -10.73 24.92 -31.96
C ALA A 150 -10.99 25.59 -30.58
N ALA A 151 -12.14 26.24 -30.40
CA ALA A 151 -12.60 26.75 -29.12
C ALA A 151 -12.98 25.64 -28.13
N ASP A 152 -13.64 24.58 -28.60
CA ASP A 152 -14.02 23.41 -27.80
C ASP A 152 -12.77 22.65 -27.32
N ASP A 153 -11.79 22.50 -28.22
CA ASP A 153 -10.49 21.90 -27.90
C ASP A 153 -9.69 22.77 -26.89
N HIS A 154 -9.72 24.10 -27.03
CA HIS A 154 -9.07 24.98 -26.06
C HIS A 154 -9.73 24.91 -24.67
N GLN A 155 -11.07 24.88 -24.62
CA GLN A 155 -11.83 24.71 -23.37
C GLN A 155 -11.57 23.34 -22.73
N ALA A 156 -11.49 22.27 -23.52
CA ALA A 156 -11.14 20.93 -23.04
C ALA A 156 -9.73 20.88 -22.43
N VAL A 157 -8.75 21.52 -23.09
CA VAL A 157 -7.37 21.65 -22.57
C VAL A 157 -7.34 22.51 -21.29
N LEU A 158 -8.15 23.56 -21.19
CA LEU A 158 -8.26 24.38 -19.99
C LEU A 158 -8.86 23.58 -18.83
N ASN A 159 -9.97 22.87 -19.06
CA ASN A 159 -10.61 21.99 -18.08
C ASN A 159 -9.65 20.91 -17.57
N LEU A 160 -8.87 20.28 -18.46
CA LEU A 160 -7.84 19.31 -18.10
C LEU A 160 -6.73 19.93 -17.23
N LYS A 161 -6.24 21.13 -17.58
CA LYS A 161 -5.25 21.87 -16.77
C LYS A 161 -5.77 22.19 -15.38
N ILE A 162 -7.03 22.64 -15.27
CA ILE A 162 -7.69 22.91 -13.99
C ILE A 162 -7.80 21.61 -13.17
N ALA A 163 -8.26 20.52 -13.77
CA ALA A 163 -8.36 19.22 -13.09
C ALA A 163 -7.00 18.70 -12.59
N LEU A 164 -5.94 18.84 -13.37
CA LEU A 164 -4.57 18.47 -12.96
C LEU A 164 -4.06 19.36 -11.82
N PHE A 165 -4.32 20.67 -11.88
CA PHE A 165 -3.95 21.60 -10.80
C PHE A 165 -4.69 21.28 -9.49
N VAL A 166 -6.02 21.07 -9.55
CA VAL A 166 -6.83 20.69 -8.39
C VAL A 166 -6.36 19.34 -7.82
N MET A 167 -6.07 18.35 -8.67
CA MET A 167 -5.55 17.05 -8.25
C MET A 167 -4.19 17.18 -7.55
N ALA A 168 -3.27 18.02 -8.07
CA ALA A 168 -1.99 18.30 -7.43
C ALA A 168 -2.13 19.03 -6.08
N VAL A 169 -3.01 20.03 -5.99
CA VAL A 169 -3.31 20.74 -4.73
C VAL A 169 -3.90 19.79 -3.70
N LEU A 170 -4.85 18.94 -4.08
CA LEU A 170 -5.40 17.91 -3.21
C LEU A 170 -4.33 16.93 -2.74
N LEU A 171 -3.45 16.44 -3.62
CA LEU A 171 -2.32 15.58 -3.23
C LEU A 171 -1.39 16.25 -2.21
N LEU A 172 -1.08 17.53 -2.37
CA LEU A 172 -0.27 18.29 -1.40
C LEU A 172 -0.98 18.40 -0.04
N ILE A 173 -2.31 18.58 -0.03
CA ILE A 173 -3.12 18.55 1.20
C ILE A 173 -3.09 17.15 1.84
N CYS A 174 -3.23 16.07 1.06
CA CYS A 174 -3.11 14.70 1.56
C CYS A 174 -1.75 14.44 2.23
N VAL A 175 -0.65 14.85 1.57
CA VAL A 175 0.71 14.69 2.09
C VAL A 175 0.93 15.52 3.35
N TRP A 176 0.40 16.75 3.41
CA TRP A 176 0.47 17.58 4.61
C TRP A 176 -0.32 17.00 5.79
N LEU A 177 -1.57 16.57 5.56
CA LEU A 177 -2.39 15.90 6.58
C LEU A 177 -1.75 14.60 7.04
N HIS A 178 -1.13 13.85 6.13
CA HIS A 178 -0.36 12.66 6.48
C HIS A 178 0.80 13.02 7.40
N HIS A 179 1.65 13.97 7.02
CA HIS A 179 2.79 14.41 7.83
C HIS A 179 2.37 14.99 9.20
N ARG A 180 1.17 15.58 9.31
CA ARG A 180 0.58 16.04 10.59
C ARG A 180 0.06 14.91 11.49
N GLY A 181 0.04 13.67 11.00
CA GLY A 181 -0.48 12.51 11.71
C GLY A 181 -2.01 12.35 11.63
N SER A 182 -2.72 13.23 10.94
CA SER A 182 -4.18 13.24 10.85
C SER A 182 -4.76 12.14 9.94
N MET A 183 -3.94 11.61 9.03
CA MET A 183 -4.30 10.51 8.13
C MET A 183 -3.10 9.62 7.82
N THR A 184 -3.36 8.44 7.29
CA THR A 184 -2.33 7.48 6.84
C THR A 184 -2.56 7.18 5.36
N ILE A 185 -1.60 7.56 4.51
CA ILE A 185 -1.60 7.18 3.08
C ILE A 185 -1.15 5.73 2.99
N TYR A 186 0.12 5.44 3.28
CA TYR A 186 0.62 4.07 3.41
C TYR A 186 0.97 3.76 4.86
N GLN A 187 0.53 2.61 5.38
CA GLN A 187 0.96 2.18 6.72
C GLN A 187 2.43 1.77 6.74
N ASP A 188 2.84 0.96 5.77
CA ASP A 188 4.17 0.38 5.68
C ASP A 188 4.57 0.14 4.22
N TYR A 189 5.76 -0.43 4.00
CA TYR A 189 6.21 -0.75 2.64
C TYR A 189 5.37 -1.84 1.97
N THR A 190 4.70 -2.70 2.74
CA THR A 190 3.86 -3.79 2.22
C THR A 190 2.56 -3.23 1.62
N ASP A 191 1.90 -2.26 2.27
CA ASP A 191 0.74 -1.52 1.75
C ASP A 191 1.08 -0.75 0.46
N ALA A 192 2.20 -0.03 0.46
CA ALA A 192 2.67 0.70 -0.72
C ALA A 192 2.98 -0.24 -1.90
N LEU A 193 3.65 -1.37 -1.63
CA LEU A 193 3.97 -2.40 -2.61
C LEU A 193 2.71 -3.07 -3.15
N TRP A 194 1.78 -3.48 -2.28
CA TRP A 194 0.52 -4.14 -2.66
C TRP A 194 -0.36 -3.25 -3.52
N THR A 195 -0.50 -1.97 -3.14
CA THR A 195 -1.19 -0.94 -3.93
C THR A 195 -0.57 -0.80 -5.33
N SER A 196 0.77 -0.75 -5.41
CA SER A 196 1.50 -0.55 -6.67
C SER A 196 1.52 -1.79 -7.57
N LEU A 197 1.54 -2.99 -6.99
CA LEU A 197 1.54 -4.26 -7.74
C LEU A 197 0.16 -4.68 -8.23
N THR A 198 -0.93 -4.25 -7.59
CA THR A 198 -2.32 -4.61 -7.95
C THR A 198 -2.60 -4.51 -9.47
N PRO A 199 -2.35 -3.39 -10.17
CA PRO A 199 -2.59 -3.31 -11.61
C PRO A 199 -1.61 -4.16 -12.43
N ILE A 200 -0.36 -4.28 -11.99
CA ILE A 200 0.69 -5.05 -12.68
C ILE A 200 0.37 -6.54 -12.65
N LEU A 201 -0.06 -7.07 -11.50
CA LEU A 201 -0.45 -8.47 -11.34
C LEU A 201 -1.75 -8.77 -12.07
N GLY A 202 -2.76 -7.89 -12.02
CA GLY A 202 -3.99 -8.04 -12.81
C GLY A 202 -3.71 -8.15 -14.32
N ILE A 203 -2.97 -7.18 -14.88
CA ILE A 203 -2.59 -7.18 -16.30
C ILE A 203 -1.67 -8.37 -16.62
N GLY A 204 -0.71 -8.67 -15.74
CA GLY A 204 0.20 -9.81 -15.88
C GLY A 204 -0.53 -11.15 -15.95
N THR A 205 -1.50 -11.39 -15.07
CA THR A 205 -2.34 -12.58 -15.09
C THR A 205 -3.10 -12.73 -16.39
N TYR A 206 -3.64 -11.64 -16.97
CA TYR A 206 -4.29 -11.71 -18.29
C TYR A 206 -3.33 -12.23 -19.36
N PHE A 207 -2.11 -11.67 -19.45
CA PHE A 207 -1.13 -12.10 -20.44
C PHE A 207 -0.58 -13.50 -20.18
N ILE A 208 -0.33 -13.88 -18.93
CA ILE A 208 0.12 -15.24 -18.57
C ILE A 208 -0.96 -16.25 -18.96
N CYS A 209 -2.22 -16.04 -18.57
CA CYS A 209 -3.31 -16.94 -18.93
C CYS A 209 -3.54 -17.00 -20.44
N ASN A 210 -3.60 -15.85 -21.14
CA ASN A 210 -3.96 -15.81 -22.56
C ASN A 210 -2.81 -16.20 -23.51
N ALA A 211 -1.57 -15.80 -23.21
CA ALA A 211 -0.44 -15.95 -24.14
C ALA A 211 0.60 -17.01 -23.72
N TRP A 212 0.60 -17.46 -22.46
CA TRP A 212 1.51 -18.53 -21.99
C TRP A 212 0.78 -19.84 -21.66
N LEU A 213 -0.44 -19.77 -21.12
CA LEU A 213 -1.30 -20.94 -20.86
C LEU A 213 -2.36 -21.18 -21.95
N GLU A 214 -2.40 -20.34 -23.00
CA GLU A 214 -3.35 -20.41 -24.12
C GLU A 214 -4.84 -20.45 -23.71
N ILE A 215 -5.16 -19.95 -22.50
CA ILE A 215 -6.52 -19.90 -21.95
C ILE A 215 -7.35 -18.87 -22.73
N PRO A 216 -8.56 -19.19 -23.20
CA PRO A 216 -9.38 -18.27 -23.99
C PRO A 216 -9.58 -16.92 -23.30
N ALA A 217 -9.38 -15.82 -24.04
CA ALA A 217 -9.34 -14.44 -23.55
C ALA A 217 -10.44 -14.07 -22.53
N ARG A 218 -11.66 -14.61 -22.70
CA ARG A 218 -12.78 -14.42 -21.77
C ARG A 218 -12.47 -14.92 -20.34
N TYR A 219 -11.86 -16.10 -20.20
CA TYR A 219 -11.50 -16.65 -18.88
C TYR A 219 -10.25 -16.00 -18.33
N SER A 220 -9.28 -15.66 -19.20
CA SER A 220 -8.09 -14.89 -18.83
C SER A 220 -8.44 -13.50 -18.28
N ALA A 221 -9.44 -12.83 -18.86
CA ALA A 221 -9.97 -11.56 -18.38
C ALA A 221 -10.72 -11.71 -17.05
N ILE A 222 -11.51 -12.78 -16.87
CA ILE A 222 -12.17 -13.07 -15.58
C ILE A 222 -11.13 -13.32 -14.48
N ALA A 223 -10.11 -14.16 -14.74
CA ALA A 223 -9.05 -14.45 -13.77
C ALA A 223 -8.26 -13.19 -13.36
N ALA A 224 -7.87 -12.37 -14.33
CA ALA A 224 -7.23 -11.07 -14.11
C ALA A 224 -8.12 -10.12 -13.29
N GLY A 225 -9.40 -10.01 -13.65
CA GLY A 225 -10.38 -9.16 -12.97
C GLY A 225 -10.64 -9.59 -11.53
N VAL A 226 -10.76 -10.91 -11.27
CA VAL A 226 -10.92 -11.46 -9.91
C VAL A 226 -9.69 -11.16 -9.07
N LEU A 227 -8.47 -11.44 -9.56
CA LEU A 227 -7.24 -11.15 -8.81
C LEU A 227 -7.11 -9.66 -8.48
N ALA A 228 -7.28 -8.79 -9.49
CA ALA A 228 -7.20 -7.35 -9.30
C ALA A 228 -8.27 -6.83 -8.32
N SER A 229 -9.49 -7.36 -8.39
CA SER A 229 -10.58 -6.98 -7.47
C SER A 229 -10.32 -7.41 -6.03
N LEU A 230 -9.81 -8.62 -5.81
CA LEU A 230 -9.43 -9.11 -4.48
C LEU A 230 -8.28 -8.28 -3.90
N MET A 231 -7.25 -7.98 -4.69
CA MET A 231 -6.14 -7.13 -4.24
C MET A 231 -6.58 -5.69 -3.95
N ALA A 232 -7.42 -5.09 -4.81
CA ALA A 232 -7.96 -3.75 -4.60
C ALA A 232 -8.87 -3.68 -3.36
N LEU A 233 -9.68 -4.72 -3.12
CA LEU A 233 -10.49 -4.84 -1.91
C LEU A 233 -9.61 -4.86 -0.65
N GLN A 234 -8.48 -5.57 -0.67
CA GLN A 234 -7.52 -5.53 0.45
C GLN A 234 -6.95 -4.12 0.66
N VAL A 235 -6.54 -3.41 -0.39
CA VAL A 235 -6.09 -2.01 -0.27
C VAL A 235 -7.17 -1.13 0.35
N ILE A 236 -8.43 -1.28 -0.08
CA ILE A 236 -9.57 -0.53 0.48
C ILE A 236 -9.77 -0.85 1.96
N VAL A 237 -9.77 -2.14 2.35
CA VAL A 237 -9.94 -2.58 3.75
C VAL A 237 -8.81 -2.06 4.63
N GLN A 238 -7.55 -2.12 4.21
CA GLN A 238 -6.43 -1.60 5.01
C GLN A 238 -6.40 -0.07 5.08
N THR A 239 -6.78 0.62 4.00
CA THR A 239 -6.93 2.09 4.00
C THR A 239 -8.07 2.52 4.94
N TYR A 240 -9.16 1.74 5.01
CA TYR A 240 -10.25 1.96 5.94
C TYR A 240 -9.85 1.69 7.40
N ARG A 241 -9.16 0.58 7.68
CA ARG A 241 -8.65 0.27 9.04
C ARG A 241 -7.71 1.33 9.58
N SER A 242 -6.84 1.89 8.72
CA SER A 242 -5.84 2.90 9.10
C SER A 242 -6.37 4.34 9.22
N ASN A 243 -7.58 4.63 8.74
CA ASN A 243 -8.17 5.99 8.76
C ASN A 243 -9.59 6.06 9.38
N GLY A 244 -10.23 4.92 9.66
CA GLY A 244 -11.57 4.80 10.21
C GLY A 244 -12.70 5.28 9.27
N VAL A 245 -13.91 5.37 9.81
CA VAL A 245 -15.09 5.97 9.14
C VAL A 245 -14.95 7.50 9.13
N SER A 246 -14.05 8.03 8.30
CA SER A 246 -13.78 9.46 8.22
C SER A 246 -13.54 9.93 6.78
N LEU A 247 -13.58 11.24 6.55
CA LEU A 247 -13.18 11.82 5.26
C LEU A 247 -11.71 11.51 4.90
N TYR A 248 -10.86 11.22 5.90
CA TYR A 248 -9.47 10.85 5.69
C TYR A 248 -9.32 9.51 4.96
N PHE A 249 -10.24 8.56 5.13
CA PHE A 249 -10.25 7.32 4.35
C PHE A 249 -10.41 7.60 2.84
N LEU A 250 -11.38 8.41 2.46
CA LEU A 250 -11.60 8.79 1.06
C LEU A 250 -10.41 9.59 0.51
N LEU A 251 -9.84 10.48 1.32
CA LEU A 251 -8.71 11.32 0.94
C LEU A 251 -7.40 10.52 0.82
N ALA A 252 -7.21 9.48 1.64
CA ALA A 252 -6.10 8.52 1.52
C ALA A 252 -6.26 7.65 0.27
N LEU A 253 -7.46 7.13 0.00
CA LEU A 253 -7.75 6.34 -1.19
C LEU A 253 -7.56 7.18 -2.47
N PHE A 254 -8.04 8.43 -2.48
CA PHE A 254 -7.77 9.40 -3.53
C PHE A 254 -6.26 9.59 -3.75
N ALA A 255 -5.48 9.77 -2.68
CA ALA A 255 -4.03 9.94 -2.79
C ALA A 255 -3.35 8.71 -3.41
N LYS A 256 -3.68 7.49 -2.94
CA LYS A 256 -3.19 6.23 -3.51
C LYS A 256 -3.49 6.13 -5.01
N ILE A 257 -4.75 6.37 -5.40
CA ILE A 257 -5.19 6.28 -6.80
C ILE A 257 -4.52 7.36 -7.66
N ALA A 258 -4.46 8.61 -7.22
CA ALA A 258 -3.89 9.72 -7.99
C ALA A 258 -2.39 9.54 -8.22
N LEU A 259 -1.63 9.13 -7.18
CA LEU A 259 -0.20 8.81 -7.28
C LEU A 259 0.07 7.65 -8.26
N LEU A 260 -0.69 6.56 -8.12
CA LEU A 260 -0.56 5.39 -9.00
C LEU A 260 -0.94 5.72 -10.45
N THR A 261 -2.01 6.49 -10.65
CA THR A 261 -2.48 6.91 -11.98
C THR A 261 -1.45 7.81 -12.65
N PHE A 262 -0.87 8.77 -11.91
CA PHE A 262 0.20 9.64 -12.43
C PHE A 262 1.42 8.81 -12.86
N TYR A 263 1.87 7.86 -12.02
CA TYR A 263 2.96 6.95 -12.35
C TYR A 263 2.66 6.12 -13.60
N CYS A 264 1.50 5.45 -13.65
CA CYS A 264 1.10 4.62 -14.79
C CYS A 264 0.98 5.43 -16.09
N LEU A 265 0.43 6.65 -16.05
CA LEU A 265 0.35 7.53 -17.22
C LEU A 265 1.74 7.94 -17.73
N MET A 266 2.67 8.30 -16.83
CA MET A 266 4.03 8.67 -17.24
C MET A 266 4.79 7.48 -17.84
N MET A 267 4.64 6.28 -17.28
CA MET A 267 5.21 5.06 -17.85
C MET A 267 4.56 4.71 -19.20
N LEU A 268 3.25 4.87 -19.34
CA LEU A 268 2.53 4.65 -20.60
C LEU A 268 3.04 5.61 -21.69
N ILE A 269 3.18 6.91 -21.42
CA ILE A 269 3.71 7.89 -22.39
C ILE A 269 5.14 7.52 -22.84
N LEU A 270 5.98 7.05 -21.90
CA LEU A 270 7.36 6.63 -22.19
C LEU A 270 7.45 5.37 -23.03
N PHE A 271 6.50 4.43 -22.93
CA PHE A 271 6.51 3.17 -23.68
C PHE A 271 5.63 3.15 -24.93
N ALA A 272 4.51 3.87 -24.96
CA ALA A 272 3.60 3.94 -26.11
C ALA A 272 4.18 4.75 -27.28
N SER A 273 5.15 5.62 -27.03
CA SER A 273 5.84 6.36 -28.08
C SER A 273 7.01 5.55 -28.66
N ASN A 274 6.90 5.13 -29.92
CA ASN A 274 8.01 4.52 -30.64
C ASN A 274 9.24 5.45 -30.64
N ALA A 275 10.44 4.88 -30.49
CA ALA A 275 11.68 5.64 -30.57
C ALA A 275 12.16 5.71 -32.02
N SER A 276 12.40 6.92 -32.54
CA SER A 276 12.91 7.13 -33.90
C SER A 276 14.34 6.60 -34.08
N ASN A 277 15.14 6.55 -33.00
CA ASN A 277 16.54 6.16 -33.06
C ASN A 277 17.07 5.60 -31.71
N LYS A 278 18.26 4.99 -31.76
CA LYS A 278 18.93 4.37 -30.59
C LYS A 278 19.32 5.34 -29.47
N ARG A 279 19.45 6.65 -29.74
CA ARG A 279 19.71 7.67 -28.70
C ARG A 279 18.43 8.00 -27.94
N GLU A 280 17.32 8.16 -28.67
CA GLU A 280 15.99 8.37 -28.10
C GLU A 280 15.53 7.17 -27.25
N ALA A 281 15.73 5.94 -27.74
CA ALA A 281 15.41 4.73 -26.99
C ALA A 281 16.17 4.64 -25.65
N ARG A 282 17.46 5.00 -25.64
CA ARG A 282 18.26 5.08 -24.40
C ARG A 282 17.76 6.19 -23.47
N ARG A 283 17.40 7.36 -24.01
CA ARG A 283 16.81 8.47 -23.24
C ARG A 283 15.49 8.06 -22.59
N LYS A 284 14.58 7.39 -23.31
CA LYS A 284 13.30 6.88 -22.76
C LYS A 284 13.51 5.89 -21.62
N ARG A 285 14.46 4.95 -21.76
CA ARG A 285 14.84 4.03 -20.68
C ARG A 285 15.41 4.76 -19.44
N GLY A 286 16.27 5.75 -19.65
CA GLY A 286 16.81 6.58 -18.56
C GLY A 286 15.72 7.34 -17.81
N TRP A 287 14.76 7.93 -18.52
CA TRP A 287 13.58 8.53 -17.89
C TRP A 287 12.72 7.51 -17.16
N ALA A 288 12.42 6.35 -17.76
CA ALA A 288 11.64 5.30 -17.10
C ALA A 288 12.26 4.87 -15.75
N VAL A 289 13.58 4.66 -15.70
CA VAL A 289 14.30 4.39 -14.45
C VAL A 289 14.13 5.54 -13.45
N ALA A 290 14.42 6.78 -13.86
CA ALA A 290 14.30 7.95 -12.96
C ALA A 290 12.88 8.12 -12.39
N VAL A 291 11.86 7.87 -13.22
CA VAL A 291 10.44 7.94 -12.82
C VAL A 291 10.08 6.87 -11.80
N THR A 292 10.48 5.61 -12.03
CA THR A 292 10.28 4.54 -11.06
C THR A 292 11.06 4.81 -9.77
N THR A 293 12.30 5.30 -9.83
CA THR A 293 13.09 5.67 -8.64
C THR A 293 12.40 6.77 -7.82
N VAL A 294 11.90 7.83 -8.46
CA VAL A 294 11.16 8.91 -7.77
C VAL A 294 9.86 8.37 -7.16
N PHE A 295 9.09 7.55 -7.89
CA PHE A 295 7.85 6.97 -7.38
C PHE A 295 8.09 6.06 -6.16
N VAL A 296 9.09 5.17 -6.21
CA VAL A 296 9.44 4.27 -5.11
C VAL A 296 9.95 5.06 -3.90
N PHE A 297 10.85 6.03 -4.12
CA PHE A 297 11.36 6.89 -3.04
C PHE A 297 10.24 7.69 -2.37
N LEU A 298 9.37 8.33 -3.15
CA LEU A 298 8.25 9.12 -2.62
C LEU A 298 7.28 8.22 -1.86
N SER A 299 6.93 7.06 -2.40
CA SER A 299 6.03 6.10 -1.75
C SER A 299 6.59 5.61 -0.41
N GLY A 300 7.88 5.24 -0.37
CA GLY A 300 8.56 4.85 0.87
C GLY A 300 8.71 5.99 1.88
N TRP A 301 8.86 7.24 1.41
CA TRP A 301 8.85 8.43 2.28
C TRP A 301 7.46 8.74 2.88
N MET A 302 6.38 8.40 2.16
CA MET A 302 4.99 8.51 2.61
C MET A 302 4.48 7.29 3.41
N CYS A 303 5.34 6.31 3.71
CA CYS A 303 5.00 5.21 4.61
C CYS A 303 5.13 5.66 6.07
N ARG A 304 4.09 5.40 6.88
CA ARG A 304 4.09 5.69 8.33
C ARG A 304 5.20 4.93 9.04
N HIS A 305 5.36 3.65 8.73
CA HIS A 305 6.39 2.77 9.25
C HIS A 305 7.35 2.36 8.13
N ARG A 306 8.66 2.45 8.40
CA ARG A 306 9.73 2.20 7.40
C ARG A 306 10.21 0.75 7.42
N GLN A 307 9.26 -0.18 7.41
CA GLN A 307 9.49 -1.63 7.47
C GLN A 307 8.54 -2.36 6.52
N PHE A 308 8.82 -3.63 6.26
CA PHE A 308 7.87 -4.54 5.62
C PHE A 308 7.16 -5.34 6.70
N SER A 309 5.83 -5.37 6.67
CA SER A 309 5.08 -6.35 7.44
C SER A 309 4.95 -7.66 6.67
N SER A 310 4.82 -8.78 7.40
CA SER A 310 4.53 -10.07 6.77
C SER A 310 3.22 -10.01 5.97
N ILE A 311 3.11 -10.82 4.90
CA ILE A 311 1.90 -10.86 4.07
C ILE A 311 0.68 -11.31 4.91
N ASP A 312 0.89 -12.22 5.86
CA ASP A 312 -0.16 -12.71 6.75
C ASP A 312 -0.58 -11.68 7.81
N ASP A 313 0.32 -10.78 8.24
CA ASP A 313 -0.04 -9.64 9.08
C ASP A 313 -0.79 -8.60 8.25
N TYR A 314 -0.31 -8.27 7.04
CA TYR A 314 -0.96 -7.30 6.15
C TYR A 314 -2.38 -7.75 5.75
N ILE A 315 -2.58 -8.98 5.30
CA ILE A 315 -3.91 -9.50 4.93
C ILE A 315 -4.83 -9.57 6.17
N ALA A 316 -4.31 -9.97 7.32
CA ALA A 316 -5.07 -9.95 8.57
C ALA A 316 -5.34 -8.54 9.11
N GLY A 317 -4.63 -7.52 8.61
CA GLY A 317 -4.58 -6.15 9.12
C GLY A 317 -4.13 -6.10 10.58
N ARG A 318 -2.98 -6.72 10.86
CA ARG A 318 -2.24 -6.74 12.15
C ARG A 318 -1.05 -5.75 12.16
N THR A 319 -1.01 -4.85 11.18
CA THR A 319 0.07 -3.92 10.80
C THR A 319 -0.18 -2.48 11.26
#